data_AF-A0A540WH90-F1
#
_entry.id   AF-A0A540WH90-F1
#
_cell.length_a   1.000
_cell.length_b   1.000
_cell.length_c   1.000
_cell.angle_alpha   90.00
_cell.angle_beta   90.00
_cell.angle_gamma   90.00
#
_symmetry.space_group_name_H-M   'P 1'
#
loop_
_entity.id
_entity.type
_entity.pdbx_description
1 polymer ?
#
loop_
_entity_poly.entity_id
_entity_poly.type
_entity_poly.pdbx_seq_one_letter_code
_entity_poly.pdbx_strand_id
1 'polypeptide(L)'
;MAFRDQPLGELALTIPRASALFRQYDMDYCCGGKQTLARAASRKALDVAVIEAELAKLAEQPLSRDWRAASLAEIIDHIIVRYHDRH
;
A
#
# COMPACT_ATOMS: atom_id res chain seq x y z
N MET A 1 11.15 -11.34 -5.89
CA MET A 1 10.50 -10.46 -6.88
C MET A 1 10.80 -9.03 -6.50
N ALA A 2 11.15 -8.18 -7.46
CA ALA A 2 11.39 -6.76 -7.19
C ALA A 2 10.05 -6.04 -6.89
N PHE A 3 10.07 -4.99 -6.07
CA PHE A 3 8.85 -4.25 -5.71
C PHE A 3 8.20 -3.60 -6.94
N ARG A 4 8.99 -3.17 -7.92
CA ARG A 4 8.53 -2.56 -9.18
C ARG A 4 7.49 -3.38 -9.95
N ASP A 5 7.53 -4.71 -9.84
CA ASP A 5 6.64 -5.62 -10.57
C ASP A 5 5.37 -5.97 -9.78
N GLN A 6 5.30 -5.59 -8.50
CA GLN A 6 4.17 -5.90 -7.64
C GLN A 6 3.06 -4.86 -7.79
N PRO A 7 1.78 -5.27 -7.66
CA PRO A 7 0.65 -4.35 -7.62
C PRO A 7 0.73 -3.40 -6.42
N LEU A 8 0.36 -2.14 -6.61
CA LEU A 8 0.31 -1.14 -5.54
C LEU A 8 -0.56 -1.57 -4.36
N GLY A 9 -1.70 -2.22 -4.64
CA GLY A 9 -2.62 -2.70 -3.60
C GLY A 9 -2.00 -3.80 -2.73
N GLU A 10 -1.17 -4.67 -3.33
CA GLU A 10 -0.45 -5.69 -2.59
C GLU A 10 0.62 -5.06 -1.70
N LEU A 11 1.45 -4.16 -2.26
CA LEU A 11 2.46 -3.43 -1.51
C LEU A 11 1.86 -2.62 -0.34
N ALA A 12 0.69 -2.01 -0.54
CA ALA A 12 0.00 -1.25 0.51
C ALA A 12 -0.49 -2.12 1.68
N LEU A 13 -0.75 -3.42 1.42
CA LEU A 13 -1.20 -4.39 2.43
C LEU A 13 -0.03 -5.09 3.12
N THR A 14 1.09 -5.30 2.42
CA THR A 14 2.23 -6.08 2.92
C THR A 14 3.30 -5.25 3.60
N ILE A 15 3.44 -3.98 3.21
CA ILE A 15 4.47 -3.08 3.74
C ILE A 15 3.81 -2.05 4.65
N PRO A 16 4.22 -1.95 5.93
CA PRO A 16 3.65 -0.98 6.84
C PRO A 16 3.90 0.44 6.32
N ARG A 17 2.87 1.29 6.40
CA ARG A 17 2.91 2.69 5.96
C ARG A 17 3.15 2.91 4.46
N ALA A 18 3.20 1.89 3.62
CA ALA A 18 3.31 2.06 2.16
C ALA A 18 2.13 2.87 1.58
N SER A 19 0.93 2.73 2.14
CA SER A 19 -0.24 3.56 1.79
C SER A 19 -0.02 5.06 2.04
N ALA A 20 0.77 5.44 3.05
CA ALA A 20 1.14 6.84 3.27
C ALA A 20 2.16 7.32 2.24
N LEU A 21 3.13 6.47 1.90
CA LEU A 21 4.12 6.76 0.86
C LEU A 21 3.46 6.97 -0.50
N PHE A 22 2.56 6.08 -0.89
CA PHE A 22 1.81 6.22 -2.13
C PHE A 22 0.98 7.50 -2.19
N ARG A 23 0.38 7.93 -1.06
CA ARG A 23 -0.29 9.24 -1.01
C ARG A 23 0.65 10.42 -1.19
N GLN A 24 1.88 10.36 -0.68
CA GLN A 24 2.89 11.42 -0.89
C GLN A 24 3.26 11.57 -2.37
N TYR A 25 3.33 10.45 -3.10
CA TYR A 25 3.55 10.42 -4.54
C TYR A 25 2.25 10.50 -5.37
N ASP A 26 1.11 10.71 -4.73
CA ASP A 26 -0.22 10.77 -5.34
C ASP A 26 -0.58 9.50 -6.17
N MET A 27 0.00 8.35 -5.83
CA MET A 27 -0.23 7.06 -6.46
C MET A 27 -1.53 6.42 -5.96
N ASP A 28 -2.45 6.17 -6.87
CA ASP A 28 -3.74 5.54 -6.56
C ASP A 28 -3.59 4.03 -6.33
N TYR A 29 -3.36 3.65 -5.07
CA TYR A 29 -3.32 2.26 -4.61
C TYR A 29 -4.71 1.71 -4.23
N CYS A 30 -5.73 2.57 -4.12
CA CYS A 30 -7.06 2.21 -3.64
C CYS A 30 -7.94 1.71 -4.80
N CYS A 31 -8.15 2.54 -5.82
CA CYS A 31 -8.91 2.17 -7.02
C CYS A 31 -7.98 1.55 -8.08
N GLY A 32 -6.77 2.11 -8.20
CA GLY A 32 -5.73 1.68 -9.13
C GLY A 32 -4.83 0.54 -8.63
N GLY A 33 -5.16 -0.11 -7.51
CA GLY A 33 -4.28 -1.06 -6.81
C GLY A 33 -3.76 -2.24 -7.63
N LYS A 34 -4.38 -2.59 -8.76
CA LYS A 34 -3.92 -3.63 -9.69
C LYS A 34 -2.74 -3.19 -10.58
N GLN A 35 -2.46 -1.89 -10.66
CA GLN A 35 -1.32 -1.37 -11.41
C GLN A 35 -0.03 -1.68 -10.66
N THR A 36 1.01 -2.04 -11.42
CA THR A 36 2.34 -2.26 -10.83
C THR A 36 2.96 -0.95 -10.38
N LEU A 37 3.85 -1.01 -9.40
CA LEU A 37 4.62 0.14 -8.94
C LEU A 37 5.37 0.83 -10.09
N ALA A 38 6.01 0.06 -10.98
CA ALA A 38 6.70 0.61 -12.16
C ALA A 38 5.77 1.42 -13.06
N ARG A 39 4.57 0.90 -13.34
CA ARG A 39 3.58 1.57 -14.18
C ARG A 39 3.09 2.86 -13.52
N ALA A 40 2.81 2.82 -12.22
CA ALA A 40 2.36 3.98 -11.47
C ALA A 40 3.43 5.09 -11.40
N ALA A 41 4.69 4.72 -11.14
CA ALA A 41 5.83 5.63 -11.15
C ALA A 41 6.03 6.27 -12.52
N SER A 42 6.01 5.46 -13.59
CA SER A 42 6.18 5.93 -14.97
C SER A 42 5.11 6.96 -15.37
N ARG A 43 3.83 6.72 -15.04
CA ARG A 43 2.74 7.66 -15.34
C ARG A 43 2.89 9.03 -14.66
N LYS A 44 3.68 9.09 -13.59
CA LYS A 44 3.96 10.32 -12.83
C LYS A 44 5.35 10.89 -13.07
N ALA A 45 6.11 10.32 -14.00
CA ALA A 45 7.52 10.67 -14.23
C ALA A 45 8.37 10.62 -12.94
N LEU A 46 8.08 9.65 -12.07
CA LEU A 46 8.82 9.39 -10.84
C LEU A 46 9.90 8.33 -11.06
N ASP A 47 11.01 8.45 -10.33
CA ASP A 47 12.04 7.43 -10.30
C ASP A 47 11.59 6.25 -9.42
N VAL A 48 11.33 5.12 -10.06
CA VAL A 48 10.91 3.88 -9.38
C VAL A 48 11.97 3.40 -8.39
N ALA A 49 13.26 3.61 -8.67
CA ALA A 49 14.33 3.13 -7.80
C ALA A 49 14.34 3.84 -6.44
N VAL A 50 14.01 5.14 -6.42
CA VAL A 50 13.85 5.92 -5.18
C VAL A 50 12.72 5.34 -4.34
N ILE A 51 11.57 5.06 -4.96
CA ILE A 51 10.40 4.52 -4.26
C ILE A 51 10.67 3.11 -3.75
N GLU A 52 11.37 2.27 -4.52
CA GLU A 52 11.78 0.93 -4.07
C GLU A 52 12.69 0.99 -2.84
N ALA A 53 13.62 1.95 -2.79
CA ALA A 53 14.49 2.14 -1.64
C ALA A 53 13.72 2.59 -0.38
N GLU A 54 12.71 3.46 -0.54
CA GLU A 54 11.84 3.87 0.55
C GLU A 54 10.94 2.72 1.03
N LEU A 55 10.37 1.95 0.10
CA LEU A 55 9.59 0.74 0.43
C LEU A 55 10.45 -0.31 1.15
N ALA A 56 11.71 -0.48 0.77
CA ALA A 56 12.63 -1.41 1.45
C ALA A 56 12.82 -1.02 2.92
N LYS A 57 13.06 0.27 3.21
CA LYS A 57 13.18 0.77 4.59
C LYS A 57 11.91 0.59 5.40
N LEU A 58 10.74 0.74 4.76
CA LEU A 58 9.46 0.50 5.42
C LEU A 58 9.23 -1.00 5.69
N ALA A 59 9.68 -1.87 4.78
CA ALA A 59 9.53 -3.33 4.91
C ALA A 59 10.39 -3.93 6.04
N GLU A 60 11.40 -3.22 6.53
CA GLU A 60 12.15 -3.60 7.73
C GLU A 60 11.30 -3.52 9.01
N GLN A 61 10.23 -2.73 9.00
CA GLN A 61 9.34 -2.62 10.14
C GLN A 61 8.34 -3.78 10.14
N PRO A 62 8.02 -4.36 11.31
CA PRO A 62 7.04 -5.41 11.39
C PRO A 62 5.64 -4.89 11.03
N LEU A 63 4.90 -5.68 10.25
CA LEU A 63 3.50 -5.39 9.98
C LEU A 63 2.69 -5.56 11.29
N SER A 64 2.02 -4.51 11.73
CA SER A 64 1.28 -4.52 13.01
C SER A 64 0.09 -5.47 12.99
N ARG A 65 -0.57 -5.64 11.83
CA ARG A 65 -1.71 -6.53 11.63
C ARG A 65 -1.84 -6.84 10.14
N ASP A 66 -1.89 -8.11 9.79
CA ASP A 66 -2.17 -8.56 8.42
C ASP A 66 -3.67 -8.74 8.21
N TRP A 67 -4.30 -7.76 7.55
CA TRP A 67 -5.72 -7.81 7.23
C TRP A 67 -6.08 -8.86 6.18
N ARG A 68 -5.11 -9.39 5.43
CA ARG A 68 -5.36 -10.45 4.43
C ARG A 68 -5.67 -11.80 5.08
N ALA A 69 -5.23 -11.99 6.32
CA ALA A 69 -5.47 -13.18 7.12
C ALA A 69 -6.67 -13.02 8.09
N ALA A 70 -7.22 -11.81 8.21
CA ALA A 70 -8.36 -11.55 9.08
C ALA A 70 -9.66 -12.08 8.45
N SER A 71 -10.63 -12.44 9.30
CA SER A 71 -11.95 -12.79 8.82
C SER A 71 -12.68 -11.58 8.22
N LEU A 72 -13.64 -11.83 7.32
CA LEU A 72 -14.44 -10.75 6.74
C LEU A 72 -15.26 -10.00 7.80
N ALA A 73 -15.73 -10.69 8.84
CA ALA A 73 -16.45 -10.07 9.95
C ALA A 73 -15.57 -9.05 10.68
N GLU A 74 -14.34 -9.43 11.03
CA GLU A 74 -13.40 -8.51 11.69
C GLU A 74 -13.02 -7.32 10.80
N ILE A 75 -12.90 -7.53 9.48
CA ILE A 75 -12.64 -6.44 8.53
C ILE A 75 -13.81 -5.47 8.51
N ILE A 76 -15.05 -5.96 8.43
CA ILE A 76 -16.26 -5.13 8.44
C ILE A 76 -16.33 -4.29 9.71
N ASP A 77 -16.21 -4.93 10.87
CA ASP A 77 -16.27 -4.25 12.18
C ASP A 77 -15.18 -3.18 12.29
N HIS A 78 -13.96 -3.51 11.84
CA HIS A 78 -12.87 -2.55 11.83
C HIS A 78 -13.16 -1.36 10.92
N ILE A 79 -13.68 -1.59 9.71
CA ILE A 79 -13.98 -0.51 8.77
C ILE A 79 -15.01 0.46 9.35
N ILE A 80 -16.06 -0.06 9.96
CA ILE A 80 -17.13 0.73 10.58
C ILE A 80 -16.54 1.61 11.70
N VAL A 81 -15.94 0.99 12.72
CA VAL A 81 -15.47 1.70 13.93
C VAL A 81 -14.31 2.63 13.63
N ARG A 82 -13.36 2.21 12.77
CA ARG A 82 -12.12 2.98 12.54
C ARG A 82 -12.29 4.07 11.50
N TYR A 83 -13.17 3.89 10.51
CA TYR A 83 -13.29 4.82 9.38
C TYR A 83 -14.68 5.42 9.23
N HIS A 84 -15.79 4.67 9.27
CA HIS A 84 -17.12 5.25 9.10
C HIS A 84 -17.53 6.11 10.30
N ASP A 85 -17.46 5.59 11.53
CA ASP A 85 -17.95 6.26 12.76
C ASP A 85 -17.07 7.44 13.22
N ARG A 86 -15.90 7.63 12.61
CA ARG A 86 -14.99 8.74 12.91
C ARG A 86 -15.32 10.04 12.17
N HIS A 87 -16.41 10.06 11.40
CA HIS A 87 -16.92 11.22 10.68
C HIS A 87 -18.31 11.57 11.20
#